data_AF-A0A5P8E9S6-F1
#
_entry.id   AF-A0A5P8E9S6-F1
#
_cell.length_a   1.000
_cell.length_b   1.000
_cell.length_c   1.000
_cell.angle_alpha   90.00
_cell.angle_beta   90.00
_cell.angle_gamma   90.00
#
_symmetry.space_group_name_H-M   'P 1'
#
loop_
_entity.id
_entity.type
_entity.pdbx_description
1 polymer ?
#
loop_
_entity_poly.entity_id
_entity_poly.type
_entity_poly.pdbx_seq_one_letter_code
_entity_poly.pdbx_strand_id
1 'polypeptide(L)'
;MKKNLFLLGLLTFVMSISFVSCGSDDEPQVNPNETDVTAANLDYNASNAAGWGNYMQKVAELLVEDATTLYNDWTVSYNGGESYAQSFINHTGSNGYSSAMNCIDEIIEGCKTIANEVGSAKIGDPYTLYISGRTIDALYAVESWYSWHSIDDYSNNIVSIRNAYFGSRDGSPATASIATLVASKNASLDIEVRNKIRAAWNAIQSIPAPFRSHINSTEAKVAAEACADLYDCLNENLKPYLNSNASNGTITEAELQPIVENYVNVVVVPTYKELVEKNQKLLDAVKAFRISPSNSNFQTCASAWLAAREPWETSEAFLFGPVADKGLDPNMDSWPLDQKGITDIIKSGNFDALNWSGEYEEEAEEGPSSQHATDIANAQSLRGFHTLEFLIFKDGKARTVN
;
A
#
# COMPACT_ATOMS: atom_id res chain seq x y z
N MET A 1 12.44 26.71 -10.44
CA MET A 1 12.57 25.30 -10.03
C MET A 1 11.62 25.11 -8.87
N LYS A 2 10.46 24.51 -9.14
CA LYS A 2 9.44 24.29 -8.11
C LYS A 2 9.99 23.24 -7.15
N LYS A 3 9.99 23.55 -5.85
CA LYS A 3 10.22 22.55 -4.81
C LYS A 3 8.99 21.64 -4.84
N ASN A 4 9.12 20.45 -5.40
CA ASN A 4 8.11 19.42 -5.24
C ASN A 4 8.26 18.92 -3.81
N LEU A 5 7.42 19.44 -2.90
CA LEU A 5 7.10 18.70 -1.69
C LEU A 5 6.41 17.43 -2.19
N PHE A 6 7.10 16.29 -2.09
CA PHE A 6 6.47 14.98 -2.26
C PHE A 6 5.59 14.76 -1.04
N LEU A 7 4.33 15.19 -1.15
CA LEU A 7 3.25 14.73 -0.31
C LEU A 7 2.72 13.48 -1.00
N LEU A 8 3.06 12.32 -0.46
CA LEU A 8 2.45 11.07 -0.85
C LEU A 8 0.96 11.20 -0.56
N GLY A 9 0.12 10.99 -1.57
CA GLY A 9 -1.32 11.19 -1.52
C GLY A 9 -1.92 10.66 -0.23
N LEU A 10 -2.49 11.56 0.57
CA LEU A 10 -3.52 11.14 1.51
C LEU A 10 -4.58 10.40 0.69
N LEU A 11 -4.90 9.17 1.09
CA LEU A 11 -6.08 8.43 0.66
C LEU A 11 -7.32 9.25 1.04
N THR A 12 -7.61 10.32 0.29
CA THR A 12 -8.81 11.11 0.51
C THR A 12 -9.98 10.33 -0.03
N PHE A 13 -10.88 9.96 0.88
CA PHE A 13 -12.16 9.36 0.58
C PHE A 13 -13.01 10.34 -0.27
N VAL A 14 -12.82 10.33 -1.59
CA VAL A 14 -13.76 10.99 -2.50
C VAL A 14 -14.99 10.10 -2.57
N MET A 15 -15.88 10.29 -1.61
CA MET A 15 -17.26 9.86 -1.77
C MET A 15 -17.80 10.63 -2.98
N SER A 16 -18.02 9.93 -4.09
CA SER A 16 -18.65 10.48 -5.28
C SER A 16 -20.10 10.86 -4.97
N ILE A 17 -20.27 12.03 -4.34
CA ILE A 17 -21.58 12.67 -4.20
C ILE A 17 -21.93 13.19 -5.58
N SER A 18 -22.84 12.47 -6.26
CA SER A 18 -23.49 12.97 -7.46
C SER A 18 -24.18 14.29 -7.13
N PHE A 19 -23.64 15.41 -7.63
CA PHE A 19 -24.26 16.73 -7.48
C PHE A 19 -25.57 16.77 -8.26
N VAL A 20 -26.69 16.53 -7.57
CA VAL A 20 -28.00 17.00 -8.02
C VAL A 20 -28.19 18.43 -7.49
N SER A 21 -28.37 19.35 -8.44
CA SER A 21 -28.69 20.76 -8.22
C SER A 21 -29.85 20.95 -7.22
N CYS A 22 -29.69 21.97 -6.37
CA CYS A 22 -30.53 22.30 -5.21
C CYS A 22 -32.05 22.24 -5.42
N GLY A 23 -32.74 21.60 -4.46
CA GLY A 23 -34.18 21.75 -4.23
C GLY A 23 -34.72 20.86 -3.11
N SER A 24 -34.77 21.40 -1.89
CA SER A 24 -35.58 20.99 -0.72
C SER A 24 -35.53 19.55 -0.19
N ASP A 25 -35.10 19.42 1.07
CA ASP A 25 -35.55 18.45 2.10
C ASP A 25 -35.88 17.02 1.67
N ASP A 26 -34.89 16.27 1.16
CA ASP A 26 -34.94 14.81 1.15
C ASP A 26 -33.58 14.25 1.61
N GLU A 27 -33.54 13.69 2.83
CA GLU A 27 -32.46 12.78 3.22
C GLU A 27 -32.38 11.63 2.20
N PRO A 28 -31.19 11.12 1.86
CA PRO A 28 -31.08 9.99 0.95
C PRO A 28 -31.75 8.76 1.58
N GLN A 29 -32.98 8.49 1.15
CA GLN A 29 -33.71 7.28 1.49
C GLN A 29 -33.05 6.12 0.76
N VAL A 30 -32.26 5.32 1.49
CA VAL A 30 -31.83 4.00 1.02
C VAL A 30 -33.08 3.18 0.76
N ASN A 31 -33.34 2.83 -0.50
CA ASN A 31 -34.48 2.02 -0.89
C ASN A 31 -34.27 0.59 -0.38
N PRO A 32 -35.05 0.10 0.61
CA PRO A 32 -34.82 -1.21 1.20
C PRO A 32 -35.23 -2.38 0.28
N ASN A 33 -35.74 -2.07 -0.92
CA ASN A 33 -36.19 -3.04 -1.92
C ASN A 33 -35.37 -3.02 -3.22
N GLU A 34 -34.23 -2.32 -3.27
CA GLU A 34 -33.34 -2.45 -4.42
C GLU A 34 -32.65 -3.82 -4.36
N THR A 35 -33.15 -4.78 -5.13
CA THR A 35 -32.54 -6.12 -5.32
C THR A 35 -31.29 -6.04 -6.19
N ASP A 36 -30.51 -4.97 -6.06
CA ASP A 36 -29.27 -4.84 -6.78
C ASP A 36 -28.28 -5.82 -6.13
N VAL A 37 -27.57 -6.59 -6.95
CA VAL A 37 -26.47 -7.40 -6.45
C VAL A 37 -25.41 -6.40 -6.01
N THR A 38 -25.47 -5.95 -4.75
CA THR A 38 -24.35 -5.24 -4.13
C THR A 38 -23.15 -6.14 -4.35
N ALA A 39 -22.06 -5.63 -4.91
CA ALA A 39 -20.89 -6.44 -5.24
C ALA A 39 -20.41 -7.32 -4.07
N ALA A 40 -20.61 -6.88 -2.82
CA ALA A 40 -20.45 -7.65 -1.59
C ALA A 40 -21.16 -9.05 -1.58
N ASN A 41 -22.24 -9.21 -2.35
CA ASN A 41 -23.04 -10.44 -2.43
C ASN A 41 -22.82 -11.23 -3.73
N LEU A 42 -21.96 -10.77 -4.64
CA LEU A 42 -21.68 -11.46 -5.89
C LEU A 42 -20.95 -12.79 -5.61
N ASP A 43 -21.49 -13.90 -6.13
CA ASP A 43 -20.90 -15.24 -6.00
C ASP A 43 -20.49 -15.82 -7.35
N TYR A 44 -19.40 -16.58 -7.35
CA TYR A 44 -18.97 -17.36 -8.50
C TYR A 44 -20.02 -18.43 -8.83
N ASN A 45 -20.41 -18.54 -10.10
CA ASN A 45 -21.33 -19.56 -10.60
C ASN A 45 -21.13 -19.78 -12.11
N ALA A 46 -21.82 -20.78 -12.66
CA ALA A 46 -21.67 -21.15 -14.07
C ALA A 46 -21.94 -20.00 -15.07
N SER A 47 -22.81 -19.03 -14.73
CA SER A 47 -23.16 -17.93 -15.64
C SER A 47 -22.11 -16.84 -15.72
N ASN A 48 -21.32 -16.64 -14.65
CA ASN A 48 -20.27 -15.62 -14.60
C ASN A 48 -18.84 -16.19 -14.62
N ALA A 49 -18.69 -17.52 -14.57
CA ALA A 49 -17.42 -18.23 -14.51
C ALA A 49 -16.37 -17.75 -15.53
N ALA A 50 -16.79 -17.56 -16.79
CA ALA A 50 -15.88 -17.12 -17.85
C ALA A 50 -15.39 -15.68 -17.64
N GLY A 51 -16.31 -14.75 -17.36
CA GLY A 51 -15.97 -13.36 -17.07
C GLY A 51 -15.08 -13.22 -15.83
N TRP A 52 -15.41 -13.97 -14.78
CA TRP A 52 -14.66 -14.01 -13.52
C TRP A 52 -13.22 -14.49 -13.72
N GLY A 53 -13.03 -15.65 -14.35
CA GLY A 53 -11.70 -16.20 -14.59
C GLY A 53 -10.85 -15.35 -15.54
N ASN A 54 -11.48 -14.74 -16.56
CA ASN A 54 -10.78 -13.81 -17.45
C ASN A 54 -10.35 -12.54 -16.71
N TYR A 55 -11.21 -11.98 -15.86
CA TYR A 55 -10.89 -10.78 -15.10
C TYR A 55 -9.78 -11.03 -14.07
N MET A 56 -9.87 -12.12 -13.31
CA MET A 56 -8.79 -12.54 -12.40
C MET A 56 -7.46 -12.63 -13.15
N GLN A 57 -7.42 -13.30 -14.31
CA GLN A 57 -6.21 -13.43 -15.08
C GLN A 57 -5.69 -12.06 -15.54
N LYS A 58 -6.57 -11.17 -16.00
CA LYS A 58 -6.16 -9.84 -16.48
C LYS A 58 -5.57 -8.98 -15.36
N VAL A 59 -6.18 -8.97 -14.18
CA VAL A 59 -5.66 -8.23 -13.01
C VAL A 59 -4.33 -8.81 -12.56
N ALA A 60 -4.18 -10.14 -12.54
CA ALA A 60 -2.91 -10.79 -12.18
C ALA A 60 -1.79 -10.53 -13.21
N GLU A 61 -2.13 -10.42 -14.51
CA GLU A 61 -1.17 -10.01 -15.56
C GLU A 61 -0.68 -8.58 -15.33
N LEU A 62 -1.59 -7.66 -15.02
CA LEU A 62 -1.27 -6.27 -14.72
C LEU A 62 -0.38 -6.13 -13.48
N LEU A 63 -0.66 -6.89 -12.41
CA LEU A 63 0.20 -6.94 -11.22
C LEU A 63 1.63 -7.42 -11.52
N VAL A 64 1.78 -8.38 -12.45
CA VAL A 64 3.11 -8.83 -12.89
C VAL A 64 3.80 -7.74 -13.70
N GLU A 65 3.08 -7.07 -14.60
CA GLU A 65 3.59 -5.99 -15.45
C GLU A 65 4.06 -4.79 -14.62
N ASP A 66 3.23 -4.31 -13.69
CA ASP A 66 3.54 -3.18 -12.82
C ASP A 66 4.73 -3.51 -11.90
N ALA A 67 4.71 -4.66 -11.23
CA ALA A 67 5.82 -5.10 -10.38
C ALA A 67 7.14 -5.25 -11.16
N THR A 68 7.06 -5.77 -12.40
CA THR A 68 8.23 -5.91 -13.27
C THR A 68 8.76 -4.55 -13.70
N THR A 69 7.86 -3.61 -14.03
CA THR A 69 8.23 -2.23 -14.36
C THR A 69 8.93 -1.57 -13.18
N LEU A 70 8.35 -1.66 -11.98
CA LEU A 70 8.93 -1.14 -10.74
C LEU A 70 10.32 -1.73 -10.49
N TYR A 71 10.47 -3.05 -10.55
CA TYR A 71 11.76 -3.71 -10.34
C TYR A 71 12.81 -3.30 -11.38
N ASN A 72 12.41 -3.17 -12.65
CA ASN A 72 13.31 -2.76 -13.73
C ASN A 72 13.70 -1.28 -13.63
N ASP A 73 12.82 -0.40 -13.17
CA ASP A 73 13.18 0.99 -12.91
C ASP A 73 14.23 1.09 -11.81
N TRP A 74 14.10 0.29 -10.76
CA TRP A 74 15.10 0.20 -9.69
C TRP A 74 16.42 -0.39 -10.17
N THR A 75 16.41 -1.42 -11.02
CA THR A 75 17.61 -2.25 -11.27
C THR A 75 18.24 -2.09 -12.65
N VAL A 76 17.49 -1.68 -13.67
CA VAL A 76 17.92 -1.64 -15.07
C VAL A 76 18.06 -0.20 -15.57
N SER A 77 16.98 0.56 -15.63
CA SER A 77 16.99 1.93 -16.16
C SER A 77 15.74 2.67 -15.71
N TYR A 78 15.92 3.89 -15.19
CA TYR A 78 14.82 4.77 -14.84
C TYR A 78 14.74 5.92 -15.85
N ASN A 79 13.58 6.11 -16.48
CA ASN A 79 13.32 7.14 -17.50
C ASN A 79 14.34 7.19 -18.64
N GLY A 80 14.85 6.02 -19.06
CA GLY A 80 15.85 5.88 -20.12
C GLY A 80 17.28 6.25 -19.71
N GLY A 81 17.52 6.55 -18.42
CA GLY A 81 18.82 6.85 -17.85
C GLY A 81 19.40 5.69 -17.01
N GLU A 82 20.25 6.05 -16.06
CA GLU A 82 20.75 5.15 -15.02
C GLU A 82 19.59 4.55 -14.19
N SER A 83 19.79 3.37 -13.59
CA SER A 83 18.78 2.77 -12.72
C SER A 83 18.53 3.62 -11.47
N TYR A 84 17.30 3.58 -10.93
CA TYR A 84 16.97 4.36 -9.74
C TYR A 84 17.85 3.96 -8.54
N ALA A 85 18.15 2.67 -8.38
CA ALA A 85 19.07 2.18 -7.34
C ALA A 85 20.42 2.88 -7.42
N GLN A 86 21.04 2.92 -8.60
CA GLN A 86 22.37 3.49 -8.74
C GLN A 86 22.36 5.01 -8.58
N SER A 87 21.32 5.70 -9.09
CA SER A 87 21.17 7.15 -8.89
C SER A 87 20.92 7.52 -7.42
N PHE A 88 20.16 6.70 -6.67
CA PHE A 88 19.89 6.90 -5.25
C PHE A 88 21.12 6.61 -4.38
N ILE A 89 21.83 5.51 -4.65
CA ILE A 89 23.10 5.16 -3.98
C ILE A 89 24.15 6.25 -4.22
N ASN A 90 24.28 6.73 -5.46
CA ASN A 90 25.27 7.74 -5.81
C ASN A 90 24.80 9.18 -5.53
N HIS A 91 23.53 9.37 -5.12
CA HIS A 91 22.88 10.66 -4.89
C HIS A 91 23.30 11.72 -5.93
N THR A 92 23.08 11.39 -7.20
CA THR A 92 23.62 12.14 -8.35
C THR A 92 22.98 13.53 -8.56
N GLY A 93 22.01 13.91 -7.74
CA GLY A 93 21.17 15.12 -7.87
C GLY A 93 20.01 14.96 -8.86
N SER A 94 20.03 13.93 -9.71
CA SER A 94 19.07 13.76 -10.82
C SER A 94 17.62 13.53 -10.35
N ASN A 95 17.45 12.94 -9.16
CA ASN A 95 16.15 12.66 -8.53
C ASN A 95 15.92 13.51 -7.27
N GLY A 96 16.61 14.66 -7.14
CA GLY A 96 16.49 15.54 -5.97
C GLY A 96 17.39 15.18 -4.79
N TYR A 97 18.12 14.06 -4.84
CA TYR A 97 19.07 13.66 -3.79
C TYR A 97 20.49 14.03 -4.20
N SER A 98 21.12 14.95 -3.45
CA SER A 98 22.47 15.47 -3.73
C SER A 98 23.51 15.14 -2.64
N SER A 99 23.10 14.33 -1.66
CA SER A 99 23.93 13.81 -0.58
C SER A 99 23.28 12.54 -0.03
N ALA A 100 24.07 11.69 0.64
CA ALA A 100 23.55 10.53 1.35
C ALA A 100 22.52 10.92 2.42
N MET A 101 22.66 12.11 3.04
CA MET A 101 21.64 12.60 3.99
C MET A 101 20.31 12.91 3.31
N ASN A 102 20.27 13.38 2.06
CA ASN A 102 18.98 13.54 1.36
C ASN A 102 18.29 12.19 1.16
N CYS A 103 19.05 11.13 0.85
CA CYS A 103 18.52 9.78 0.74
C CYS A 103 18.02 9.24 2.09
N ILE A 104 18.76 9.49 3.18
CA ILE A 104 18.34 9.08 4.53
C ILE A 104 17.09 9.84 4.97
N ASP A 105 16.96 11.12 4.61
CA ASP A 105 15.77 11.92 4.87
C ASP A 105 14.54 11.32 4.19
N GLU A 106 14.67 10.94 2.92
CA GLU A 106 13.61 10.29 2.13
C GLU A 106 13.20 8.93 2.74
N ILE A 107 14.17 8.11 3.17
CA ILE A 107 13.88 6.83 3.83
C ILE A 107 13.04 7.05 5.09
N ILE A 108 13.35 8.07 5.88
CA ILE A 108 12.61 8.39 7.10
C ILE A 108 11.25 9.02 6.78
N GLU A 109 11.16 9.79 5.70
CA GLU A 109 9.89 10.31 5.20
C GLU A 109 8.93 9.18 4.83
N GLY A 110 9.38 8.20 4.04
CA GLY A 110 8.57 7.01 3.73
C GLY A 110 8.16 6.24 4.99
N CYS A 111 9.08 6.04 5.94
CA CYS A 111 8.80 5.36 7.20
C CYS A 111 7.73 6.06 8.05
N LYS A 112 7.80 7.39 8.18
CA LYS A 112 6.81 8.12 8.97
C LYS A 112 5.48 8.20 8.22
N THR A 113 5.48 8.37 6.90
CA THR A 113 4.26 8.45 6.10
C THR A 113 3.42 7.19 6.28
N ILE A 114 4.02 6.00 6.15
CA ILE A 114 3.28 4.76 6.35
C ILE A 114 2.87 4.53 7.81
N ALA A 115 3.66 4.99 8.79
CA ALA A 115 3.24 4.96 10.21
C ALA A 115 1.96 5.81 10.42
N ASN A 116 1.94 7.01 9.85
CA ASN A 116 0.78 7.88 9.91
C ASN A 116 -0.42 7.29 9.16
N GLU A 117 -0.22 6.78 7.95
CA GLU A 117 -1.27 6.19 7.13
C GLU A 117 -1.94 5.00 7.83
N VAL A 118 -1.14 4.07 8.37
CA VAL A 118 -1.68 2.93 9.14
C VAL A 118 -2.52 3.41 10.33
N GLY A 119 -2.01 4.37 11.10
CA GLY A 119 -2.69 4.84 12.31
C GLY A 119 -3.93 5.69 12.04
N SER A 120 -3.81 6.67 11.14
CA SER A 120 -4.83 7.68 10.90
C SER A 120 -5.86 7.26 9.85
N ALA A 121 -5.45 6.58 8.78
CA ALA A 121 -6.33 6.19 7.68
C ALA A 121 -6.77 4.72 7.82
N LYS A 122 -5.84 3.76 7.69
CA LYS A 122 -6.18 2.33 7.62
C LYS A 122 -6.92 1.82 8.88
N ILE A 123 -6.54 2.30 10.06
CA ILE A 123 -7.23 2.02 11.34
C ILE A 123 -8.18 3.16 11.73
N GLY A 124 -7.70 4.40 11.65
CA GLY A 124 -8.39 5.57 12.20
C GLY A 124 -9.67 5.97 11.46
N ASP A 125 -9.71 5.87 10.13
CA ASP A 125 -10.91 6.23 9.36
C ASP A 125 -12.08 5.24 9.60
N PRO A 126 -11.89 3.91 9.50
CA PRO A 126 -12.93 2.96 9.91
C PRO A 126 -13.37 3.18 11.35
N TYR A 127 -12.44 3.42 12.28
CA TYR A 127 -12.76 3.69 13.68
C TYR A 127 -13.66 4.92 13.82
N THR A 128 -13.30 6.03 13.17
CA THR A 128 -14.02 7.31 13.21
C THR A 128 -15.41 7.19 12.59
N LEU A 129 -15.54 6.53 11.45
CA LEU A 129 -16.83 6.20 10.83
C LEU A 129 -17.70 5.37 11.79
N TYR A 130 -17.12 4.37 12.45
CA TYR A 130 -17.88 3.48 13.33
C TYR A 130 -18.43 4.23 14.55
N ILE A 131 -17.59 4.99 15.25
CA ILE A 131 -18.01 5.70 16.47
C ILE A 131 -18.95 6.89 16.19
N SER A 132 -18.97 7.40 14.95
CA SER A 132 -19.93 8.43 14.50
C SER A 132 -21.29 7.84 14.08
N GLY A 133 -21.48 6.53 14.20
CA GLY A 133 -22.73 5.84 13.87
C GLY A 133 -22.82 5.38 12.42
N ARG A 134 -21.81 5.65 11.58
CA ARG A 134 -21.72 5.20 10.18
C ARG A 134 -21.12 3.80 10.10
N THR A 135 -21.72 2.85 10.83
CA THR A 135 -21.13 1.52 11.05
C THR A 135 -21.02 0.69 9.77
N ILE A 136 -21.93 0.84 8.81
CA ILE A 136 -21.84 0.12 7.53
C ILE A 136 -20.68 0.66 6.68
N ASP A 137 -20.54 1.98 6.60
CA ASP A 137 -19.44 2.61 5.87
C ASP A 137 -18.08 2.22 6.48
N ALA A 138 -17.99 2.21 7.81
CA ALA A 138 -16.81 1.76 8.54
C ALA A 138 -16.42 0.32 8.17
N LEU A 139 -17.40 -0.59 8.10
CA LEU A 139 -17.16 -1.99 7.73
C LEU A 139 -16.60 -2.15 6.31
N TYR A 140 -17.00 -1.28 5.38
CA TYR A 140 -16.54 -1.34 3.99
C TYR A 140 -15.27 -0.51 3.73
N ALA A 141 -14.90 0.39 4.65
CA ALA A 141 -13.68 1.18 4.59
C ALA A 141 -12.41 0.41 5.01
N VAL A 142 -12.54 -0.70 5.74
CA VAL A 142 -11.39 -1.49 6.22
C VAL A 142 -10.65 -2.15 5.04
N GLU A 143 -9.45 -1.68 4.71
CA GLU A 143 -8.59 -2.30 3.69
C GLU A 143 -8.27 -3.78 4.02
N SER A 144 -8.14 -4.64 3.00
CA SER A 144 -7.86 -6.08 3.16
C SER A 144 -8.93 -6.89 3.93
N TRP A 145 -10.17 -6.40 3.97
CA TRP A 145 -11.23 -7.09 4.73
C TRP A 145 -11.82 -8.31 4.02
N TYR A 146 -11.74 -8.43 2.69
CA TYR A 146 -12.34 -9.57 1.98
C TYR A 146 -11.68 -10.89 2.42
N SER A 147 -10.38 -10.84 2.67
CA SER A 147 -9.54 -11.95 3.15
C SER A 147 -9.35 -11.99 4.67
N TRP A 148 -9.91 -11.02 5.42
CA TRP A 148 -9.64 -10.84 6.86
C TRP A 148 -8.16 -10.64 7.20
N HIS A 149 -7.40 -10.03 6.28
CA HIS A 149 -5.95 -9.90 6.35
C HIS A 149 -5.47 -8.55 6.90
N SER A 150 -6.36 -7.59 7.15
CA SER A 150 -6.03 -6.21 7.60
C SER A 150 -5.00 -6.12 8.74
N ILE A 151 -5.09 -7.00 9.75
CA ILE A 151 -4.16 -6.98 10.89
C ILE A 151 -2.72 -7.32 10.43
N ASP A 152 -2.58 -8.35 9.60
CA ASP A 152 -1.29 -8.80 9.09
C ASP A 152 -0.72 -7.82 8.07
N ASP A 153 -1.59 -7.27 7.22
CA ASP A 153 -1.29 -6.19 6.27
C ASP A 153 -0.62 -4.99 6.96
N TYR A 154 -1.35 -4.38 7.90
CA TYR A 154 -0.87 -3.19 8.62
C TYR A 154 0.37 -3.49 9.47
N SER A 155 0.47 -4.73 9.97
CA SER A 155 1.66 -5.19 10.69
C SER A 155 2.87 -5.32 9.77
N ASN A 156 2.67 -5.78 8.53
CA ASN A 156 3.71 -5.85 7.50
C ASN A 156 4.17 -4.46 7.06
N ASN A 157 3.27 -3.47 7.05
CA ASN A 157 3.66 -2.07 6.86
C ASN A 157 4.64 -1.59 7.95
N ILE A 158 4.39 -1.93 9.23
CA ILE A 158 5.35 -1.64 10.32
C ILE A 158 6.64 -2.45 10.19
N VAL A 159 6.58 -3.67 9.65
CA VAL A 159 7.78 -4.44 9.29
C VAL A 159 8.59 -3.74 8.19
N SER A 160 7.95 -3.05 7.24
CA SER A 160 8.64 -2.22 6.24
C SER A 160 9.50 -1.14 6.91
N ILE A 161 8.93 -0.40 7.88
CA ILE A 161 9.65 0.60 8.69
C ILE A 161 10.84 -0.05 9.42
N ARG A 162 10.61 -1.20 10.07
CA ARG A 162 11.68 -1.95 10.76
C ARG A 162 12.81 -2.29 9.79
N ASN A 163 12.47 -2.83 8.62
CA ASN A 163 13.46 -3.27 7.64
C ASN A 163 14.30 -2.08 7.12
N ALA A 164 13.65 -0.94 6.87
CA ALA A 164 14.32 0.29 6.49
C ALA A 164 15.29 0.79 7.58
N TYR A 165 14.82 0.91 8.83
CA TYR A 165 15.64 1.36 9.95
C TYR A 165 16.80 0.40 10.26
N PHE A 166 16.57 -0.92 10.14
CA PHE A 166 17.56 -1.96 10.40
C PHE A 166 18.49 -2.22 9.23
N GLY A 167 18.16 -1.75 8.02
CA GLY A 167 18.91 -2.08 6.82
C GLY A 167 18.95 -3.58 6.54
N SER A 168 17.92 -4.33 6.92
CA SER A 168 17.85 -5.78 6.78
C SER A 168 16.40 -6.25 6.67
N ARG A 169 16.21 -7.52 6.28
CA ARG A 169 14.88 -8.16 6.18
C ARG A 169 14.69 -9.29 7.19
N ASP A 170 15.73 -9.61 7.98
CA ASP A 170 15.76 -10.74 8.91
C ASP A 170 15.40 -10.37 10.37
N GLY A 171 15.10 -9.10 10.62
CA GLY A 171 14.75 -8.58 11.94
C GLY A 171 15.95 -8.23 12.84
N SER A 172 17.19 -8.31 12.34
CA SER A 172 18.40 -7.87 13.05
C SER A 172 19.05 -6.67 12.37
N PRO A 173 19.50 -5.63 13.09
CA PRO A 173 20.17 -4.49 12.47
C PRO A 173 21.45 -4.91 11.73
N ALA A 174 21.57 -4.50 10.47
CA ALA A 174 22.80 -4.62 9.71
C ALA A 174 23.88 -3.66 10.27
N THR A 175 25.15 -3.98 10.02
CA THR A 175 26.28 -3.10 10.39
C THR A 175 26.16 -1.71 9.76
N ALA A 176 25.75 -1.64 8.49
CA ALA A 176 25.51 -0.40 7.77
C ALA A 176 24.00 -0.07 7.76
N SER A 177 23.49 0.39 8.89
CA SER A 177 22.07 0.76 9.07
C SER A 177 21.91 2.05 9.86
N ILE A 178 20.75 2.70 9.71
CA ILE A 178 20.38 3.86 10.54
C ILE A 178 20.40 3.45 12.01
N ALA A 179 19.84 2.29 12.35
CA ALA A 179 19.84 1.74 13.70
C ALA A 179 21.25 1.62 14.32
N THR A 180 22.20 1.04 13.58
CA THR A 180 23.58 0.88 14.10
C THR A 180 24.29 2.23 14.25
N LEU A 181 24.09 3.16 13.30
CA LEU A 181 24.65 4.51 13.40
C LEU A 181 24.09 5.26 14.61
N VAL A 182 22.76 5.33 14.75
CA VAL A 182 22.11 6.02 15.87
C VAL A 182 22.51 5.38 17.19
N ALA A 183 22.55 4.05 17.29
CA ALA A 183 22.99 3.37 18.50
C ALA A 183 24.40 3.79 18.95
N SER A 184 25.32 4.00 18.00
CA SER A 184 26.71 4.37 18.29
C SER A 184 26.88 5.82 18.79
N LYS A 185 25.95 6.71 18.43
CA LYS A 185 26.02 8.15 18.74
C LYS A 185 25.01 8.60 19.81
N ASN A 186 23.86 7.94 19.87
CA ASN A 186 22.76 8.17 20.80
C ASN A 186 21.96 6.87 21.02
N ALA A 187 22.50 5.99 21.87
CA ALA A 187 21.90 4.70 22.20
C ALA A 187 20.47 4.81 22.77
N SER A 188 20.15 5.89 23.49
CA SER A 188 18.80 6.09 24.05
C SER A 188 17.76 6.32 22.96
N LEU A 189 18.10 7.13 21.95
CA LEU A 189 17.23 7.37 20.81
C LEU A 189 17.04 6.11 19.96
N ASP A 190 18.08 5.31 19.73
CA ASP A 190 17.93 4.04 19.01
C ASP A 190 16.99 3.08 19.75
N ILE A 191 17.16 2.96 21.07
CA ILE A 191 16.26 2.14 21.90
C ILE A 191 14.82 2.65 21.81
N GLU A 192 14.62 3.97 21.83
CA GLU A 192 13.31 4.59 21.70
C GLU A 192 12.63 4.23 20.38
N VAL A 193 13.31 4.46 19.24
CA VAL A 193 12.79 4.15 17.90
C VAL A 193 12.43 2.67 17.79
N ARG A 194 13.31 1.76 18.23
CA ARG A 194 13.05 0.31 18.23
C ARG A 194 11.86 -0.07 19.07
N ASN A 195 11.69 0.56 20.23
CA ASN A 195 10.57 0.30 21.11
C ASN A 195 9.25 0.81 20.49
N LYS A 196 9.25 1.97 19.82
CA LYS A 196 8.07 2.48 19.13
C LYS A 196 7.68 1.61 17.93
N ILE A 197 8.62 1.15 17.12
CA ILE A 197 8.37 0.19 16.03
C ILE A 197 7.73 -1.10 16.60
N ARG A 198 8.31 -1.66 17.66
CA ARG A 198 7.78 -2.88 18.30
C ARG A 198 6.40 -2.64 18.93
N ALA A 199 6.18 -1.48 19.55
CA ALA A 199 4.93 -1.15 20.20
C ALA A 199 3.79 -1.03 19.18
N ALA A 200 4.01 -0.33 18.06
CA ALA A 200 3.04 -0.23 16.97
C ALA A 200 2.67 -1.62 16.42
N TRP A 201 3.68 -2.44 16.08
CA TRP A 201 3.45 -3.81 15.58
C TRP A 201 2.66 -4.66 16.59
N ASN A 202 3.07 -4.67 17.87
CA ASN A 202 2.38 -5.43 18.91
C ASN A 202 0.94 -4.95 19.14
N ALA A 203 0.69 -3.65 19.05
CA ALA A 203 -0.64 -3.08 19.25
C ALA A 203 -1.60 -3.47 18.12
N ILE A 204 -1.15 -3.39 16.87
CA ILE A 204 -1.92 -3.86 15.70
C ILE A 204 -2.24 -5.36 15.84
N GLN A 205 -1.25 -6.19 16.17
CA GLN A 205 -1.43 -7.63 16.39
C GLN A 205 -2.33 -7.97 17.59
N SER A 206 -2.56 -7.02 18.50
CA SER A 206 -3.46 -7.21 19.64
C SER A 206 -4.92 -6.92 19.31
N ILE A 207 -5.21 -6.34 18.15
CA ILE A 207 -6.59 -6.13 17.68
C ILE A 207 -7.30 -7.49 17.58
N PRO A 208 -8.50 -7.68 18.15
CA PRO A 208 -9.24 -8.92 17.97
C PRO A 208 -9.56 -9.18 16.49
N ALA A 209 -9.21 -10.37 16.01
CA ALA A 209 -9.40 -10.73 14.61
C ALA A 209 -10.86 -11.16 14.30
N PRO A 210 -11.39 -10.82 13.13
CA PRO A 210 -10.83 -9.87 12.17
C PRO A 210 -11.07 -8.41 12.62
N PHE A 211 -10.17 -7.48 12.26
CA PHE A 211 -10.30 -6.06 12.61
C PHE A 211 -11.67 -5.49 12.22
N ARG A 212 -12.18 -5.83 11.02
CA ARG A 212 -13.51 -5.41 10.54
C ARG A 212 -14.64 -5.71 11.53
N SER A 213 -14.57 -6.79 12.31
CA SER A 213 -15.61 -7.12 13.30
C SER A 213 -15.38 -6.48 14.68
N HIS A 214 -14.25 -5.78 14.85
CA HIS A 214 -13.79 -5.23 16.13
C HIS A 214 -13.24 -3.80 15.94
N ILE A 215 -13.81 -3.05 15.00
CA ILE A 215 -13.36 -1.71 14.61
C ILE A 215 -13.32 -0.77 15.83
N ASN A 216 -14.34 -0.80 16.69
CA ASN A 216 -14.44 0.05 17.88
C ASN A 216 -13.79 -0.55 19.15
N SER A 217 -12.94 -1.57 19.01
CA SER A 217 -12.25 -2.19 20.14
C SER A 217 -11.28 -1.21 20.81
N THR A 218 -10.97 -1.46 22.09
CA THR A 218 -9.96 -0.64 22.80
C THR A 218 -8.59 -0.85 22.15
N GLU A 219 -8.32 -2.05 21.68
CA GLU A 219 -7.10 -2.46 21.00
C GLU A 219 -6.91 -1.74 19.66
N ALA A 220 -7.98 -1.56 18.87
CA ALA A 220 -7.90 -0.77 17.63
C ALA A 220 -7.51 0.69 17.90
N LYS A 221 -8.09 1.30 18.95
CA LYS A 221 -7.71 2.65 19.38
C LYS A 221 -6.24 2.71 19.83
N VAL A 222 -5.81 1.74 20.65
CA VAL A 222 -4.41 1.65 21.11
C VAL A 222 -3.44 1.43 19.95
N ALA A 223 -3.83 0.67 18.92
CA ALA A 223 -3.03 0.48 17.71
C ALA A 223 -2.85 1.79 16.93
N ALA A 224 -3.93 2.54 16.71
CA ALA A 224 -3.85 3.86 16.07
C ALA A 224 -2.95 4.83 16.84
N GLU A 225 -3.10 4.88 18.18
CA GLU A 225 -2.25 5.71 19.06
C GLU A 225 -0.78 5.27 19.02
N ALA A 226 -0.49 3.96 18.99
CA ALA A 226 0.88 3.46 18.91
C ALA A 226 1.55 3.76 17.56
N CYS A 227 0.79 3.80 16.46
CA CYS A 227 1.27 4.24 15.16
C CYS A 227 1.54 5.76 15.13
N ALA A 228 0.67 6.57 15.75
CA ALA A 228 0.92 8.01 15.91
C ALA A 228 2.19 8.28 16.74
N ASP A 229 2.36 7.55 17.85
CA ASP A 229 3.57 7.60 18.68
C ASP A 229 4.86 7.23 17.90
N LEU A 230 4.75 6.28 16.96
CA LEU A 230 5.85 5.92 16.07
C LEU A 230 6.14 7.03 15.06
N TYR A 231 5.09 7.58 14.44
CA TYR A 231 5.21 8.75 13.56
C TYR A 231 5.92 9.91 14.26
N ASP A 232 5.48 10.28 15.47
CA ASP A 232 6.07 11.37 16.26
C ASP A 232 7.54 11.09 16.57
N CYS A 233 7.88 9.87 16.98
CA CYS A 233 9.28 9.49 17.22
C CYS A 233 10.15 9.62 15.96
N LEU A 234 9.64 9.21 14.79
CA LEU A 234 10.36 9.35 13.53
C LEU A 234 10.49 10.82 13.11
N ASN A 235 9.42 11.60 13.21
CA ASN A 235 9.30 12.97 12.72
C ASN A 235 9.96 14.00 13.63
N GLU A 236 9.77 13.89 14.94
CA GLU A 236 10.18 14.90 15.94
C GLU A 236 11.51 14.56 16.62
N ASN A 237 11.88 13.26 16.69
CA ASN A 237 13.10 12.84 17.39
C ASN A 237 14.19 12.35 16.40
N LEU A 238 13.93 11.30 15.62
CA LEU A 238 14.93 10.68 14.75
C LEU A 238 15.36 11.60 13.60
N LYS A 239 14.39 12.10 12.82
CA LYS A 239 14.66 12.95 11.64
C LYS A 239 15.44 14.21 12.01
N PRO A 240 15.07 14.99 13.06
CA PRO A 240 15.81 16.21 13.41
C PRO A 240 17.18 15.90 14.02
N TYR A 241 17.32 14.79 14.76
CA TYR A 241 18.61 14.34 15.27
C TYR A 241 19.60 14.06 14.14
N LEU A 242 19.23 13.27 13.14
CA LEU A 242 20.12 12.95 12.01
C LEU A 242 20.46 14.21 11.21
N ASN A 243 19.46 15.02 10.84
CA ASN A 243 19.66 16.25 10.08
C ASN A 243 20.58 17.25 10.79
N SER A 244 20.40 17.45 12.10
CA SER A 244 21.22 18.38 12.87
C SER A 244 22.67 17.90 13.00
N ASN A 245 22.87 16.59 13.22
CA ASN A 245 24.21 16.01 13.33
C ASN A 245 24.92 15.88 11.98
N ALA A 246 24.18 15.71 10.88
CA ALA A 246 24.75 15.82 9.54
C ALA A 246 25.17 17.26 9.24
N SER A 247 24.30 18.24 9.51
CA SER A 247 24.56 19.66 9.26
C SER A 247 25.73 20.23 10.05
N ASN A 248 25.98 19.72 11.26
CA ASN A 248 27.11 20.15 12.11
C ASN A 248 28.38 19.30 11.93
N GLY A 249 28.36 18.28 11.07
CA GLY A 249 29.50 17.41 10.76
C GLY A 249 29.78 16.29 11.77
N THR A 250 28.92 16.05 12.75
CA THR A 250 29.04 14.94 13.72
C THR A 250 28.73 13.58 13.10
N ILE A 251 27.79 13.57 12.14
CA ILE A 251 27.52 12.46 11.24
C ILE A 251 27.99 12.88 9.85
N THR A 252 28.84 12.07 9.24
CA THR A 252 29.52 12.41 7.99
C THR A 252 28.93 11.68 6.80
N GLU A 253 29.13 12.22 5.60
CA GLU A 253 28.78 11.57 4.33
C GLU A 253 29.37 10.15 4.24
N ALA A 254 30.61 9.96 4.72
CA ALA A 254 31.28 8.68 4.72
C ALA A 254 30.64 7.63 5.67
N GLU A 255 29.92 8.07 6.70
CA GLU A 255 29.13 7.21 7.59
C GLU A 255 27.75 6.89 7.00
N LEU A 256 27.15 7.84 6.26
CA LEU A 256 25.81 7.68 5.67
C LEU A 256 25.81 6.90 4.36
N GLN A 257 26.83 7.09 3.52
CA GLN A 257 26.92 6.46 2.20
C GLN A 257 26.73 4.92 2.24
N PRO A 258 27.42 4.17 3.12
CA PRO A 258 27.24 2.72 3.19
C PRO A 258 25.84 2.30 3.67
N ILE A 259 25.15 3.15 4.44
CA ILE A 259 23.78 2.88 4.90
C ILE A 259 22.81 2.93 3.73
N VAL A 260 22.93 3.96 2.87
CA VAL A 260 22.12 4.09 1.66
C VAL A 260 22.36 2.90 0.71
N GLU A 261 23.62 2.55 0.49
CA GLU A 261 23.99 1.40 -0.34
C GLU A 261 23.41 0.08 0.21
N ASN A 262 23.56 -0.16 1.51
CA ASN A 262 23.01 -1.35 2.16
C ASN A 262 21.48 -1.39 2.09
N TYR A 263 20.82 -0.27 2.38
CA TYR A 263 19.36 -0.16 2.31
C TYR A 263 18.83 -0.54 0.92
N VAL A 264 19.40 0.01 -0.15
CA VAL A 264 18.96 -0.31 -1.52
C VAL A 264 19.22 -1.78 -1.86
N ASN A 265 20.42 -2.29 -1.58
CA ASN A 265 20.86 -3.62 -2.01
C ASN A 265 20.28 -4.77 -1.17
N VAL A 266 19.93 -4.52 0.09
CA VAL A 266 19.49 -5.56 1.03
C VAL A 266 17.99 -5.47 1.32
N VAL A 267 17.41 -4.27 1.28
CA VAL A 267 15.98 -4.06 1.60
C VAL A 267 15.18 -3.86 0.32
N VAL A 268 15.41 -2.77 -0.42
CA VAL A 268 14.51 -2.34 -1.51
C VAL A 268 14.53 -3.30 -2.70
N VAL A 269 15.69 -3.48 -3.33
CA VAL A 269 15.82 -4.29 -4.56
C VAL A 269 15.40 -5.74 -4.32
N PRO A 270 15.81 -6.43 -3.23
CA PRO A 270 15.34 -7.79 -2.96
C PRO A 270 13.83 -7.88 -2.69
N THR A 271 13.22 -6.87 -2.08
CA THR A 271 11.77 -6.85 -1.82
C THR A 271 11.00 -6.76 -3.13
N TYR A 272 11.38 -5.84 -4.02
CA TYR A 272 10.73 -5.75 -5.34
C TYR A 272 11.01 -6.95 -6.25
N LYS A 273 12.19 -7.56 -6.14
CA LYS A 273 12.46 -8.83 -6.84
C LYS A 273 11.48 -9.92 -6.40
N GLU A 274 11.29 -10.06 -5.09
CA GLU A 274 10.39 -11.06 -4.53
C GLU A 274 8.92 -10.78 -4.89
N LEU A 275 8.52 -9.51 -4.93
CA LEU A 275 7.22 -9.08 -5.42
C LEU A 275 6.95 -9.58 -6.85
N VAL A 276 7.90 -9.39 -7.78
CA VAL A 276 7.79 -9.92 -9.15
C VAL A 276 7.64 -11.44 -9.15
N GLU A 277 8.52 -12.14 -8.43
CA GLU A 277 8.52 -13.60 -8.38
C GLU A 277 7.22 -14.18 -7.80
N LYS A 278 6.66 -13.54 -6.77
CA LYS A 278 5.42 -13.98 -6.13
C LYS A 278 4.17 -13.56 -6.94
N ASN A 279 4.17 -12.39 -7.58
CA ASN A 279 3.12 -12.02 -8.54
C ASN A 279 3.05 -12.99 -9.72
N GLN A 280 4.20 -13.48 -10.21
CA GLN A 280 4.23 -14.50 -11.25
C GLN A 280 3.59 -15.82 -10.78
N LYS A 281 3.86 -16.25 -9.54
CA LYS A 281 3.22 -17.45 -8.96
C LYS A 281 1.71 -17.26 -8.77
N LEU A 282 1.28 -16.06 -8.39
CA LEU A 282 -0.14 -15.70 -8.31
C LEU A 282 -0.80 -15.78 -9.69
N LEU A 283 -0.18 -15.23 -10.73
CA LEU A 283 -0.67 -15.35 -12.10
C LEU A 283 -0.78 -16.81 -12.55
N ASP A 284 0.21 -17.65 -12.23
CA ASP A 284 0.18 -19.07 -12.56
C ASP A 284 -0.97 -19.80 -11.85
N ALA A 285 -1.21 -19.51 -10.57
CA ALA A 285 -2.33 -20.04 -9.81
C ALA A 285 -3.69 -19.62 -10.40
N VAL A 286 -3.81 -18.34 -10.79
CA VAL A 286 -5.02 -17.79 -11.42
C VAL A 286 -5.26 -18.42 -12.79
N LYS A 287 -4.22 -18.61 -13.61
CA LYS A 287 -4.32 -19.32 -14.90
C LYS A 287 -4.80 -20.77 -14.70
N ALA A 288 -4.28 -21.47 -13.69
CA ALA A 288 -4.71 -22.82 -13.35
C ALA A 288 -6.19 -22.86 -12.91
N PHE A 289 -6.62 -21.91 -12.08
CA PHE A 289 -8.02 -21.75 -11.69
C PHE A 289 -8.93 -21.51 -12.90
N ARG A 290 -8.56 -20.58 -13.79
CA ARG A 290 -9.35 -20.28 -14.99
C ARG A 290 -9.52 -21.49 -15.91
N ILE A 291 -8.49 -22.33 -16.06
CA ILE A 291 -8.54 -23.55 -16.88
C ILE A 291 -9.40 -24.64 -16.22
N SER A 292 -9.32 -24.77 -14.89
CA SER A 292 -10.01 -25.81 -14.13
C SER A 292 -10.58 -25.23 -12.83
N PRO A 293 -11.74 -24.55 -12.86
CA PRO A 293 -12.31 -23.93 -11.67
C PRO A 293 -12.68 -24.98 -10.62
N SER A 294 -12.17 -24.81 -9.40
CA SER A 294 -12.47 -25.69 -8.27
C SER A 294 -12.19 -24.98 -6.94
N ASN A 295 -12.78 -25.48 -5.84
CA ASN A 295 -12.49 -24.97 -4.49
C ASN A 295 -10.99 -25.08 -4.15
N SER A 296 -10.35 -26.17 -4.56
CA SER A 296 -8.90 -26.34 -4.36
C SER A 296 -8.10 -25.28 -5.11
N ASN A 297 -8.49 -24.93 -6.34
CA ASN A 297 -7.78 -23.90 -7.11
C ASN A 297 -8.07 -22.48 -6.59
N PHE A 298 -9.25 -22.21 -6.03
CA PHE A 298 -9.49 -20.97 -5.29
C PHE A 298 -8.59 -20.86 -4.05
N GLN A 299 -8.42 -21.95 -3.29
CA GLN A 299 -7.49 -21.99 -2.15
C GLN A 299 -6.02 -21.78 -2.57
N THR A 300 -5.62 -22.33 -3.72
CA THR A 300 -4.30 -22.09 -4.31
C THR A 300 -4.12 -20.61 -4.69
N CYS A 301 -5.13 -19.98 -5.31
CA CYS A 301 -5.11 -18.55 -5.62
C CYS A 301 -5.00 -17.71 -4.34
N ALA A 302 -5.80 -18.02 -3.32
CA ALA A 302 -5.78 -17.35 -2.02
C ALA A 302 -4.40 -17.42 -1.35
N SER A 303 -3.80 -18.61 -1.31
CA SER A 303 -2.45 -18.79 -0.74
C SER A 303 -1.39 -18.01 -1.53
N ALA A 304 -1.49 -17.99 -2.86
CA ALA A 304 -0.57 -17.25 -3.70
C ALA A 304 -0.75 -15.73 -3.57
N TRP A 305 -1.99 -15.26 -3.37
CA TRP A 305 -2.29 -13.84 -3.14
C TRP A 305 -1.68 -13.36 -1.83
N LEU A 306 -1.91 -14.09 -0.73
CA LEU A 306 -1.30 -13.77 0.58
C LEU A 306 0.23 -13.75 0.52
N ALA A 307 0.83 -14.71 -0.19
CA ALA A 307 2.27 -14.72 -0.37
C ALA A 307 2.76 -13.49 -1.16
N ALA A 308 2.08 -13.13 -2.24
CA ALA A 308 2.41 -12.01 -3.11
C ALA A 308 2.20 -10.64 -2.45
N ARG A 309 1.24 -10.54 -1.52
CA ARG A 309 1.01 -9.36 -0.68
C ARG A 309 2.18 -9.05 0.25
N GLU A 310 2.76 -10.06 0.89
CA GLU A 310 3.85 -9.86 1.88
C GLU A 310 5.00 -8.94 1.38
N PRO A 311 5.63 -9.14 0.20
CA PRO A 311 6.66 -8.22 -0.29
C PRO A 311 6.12 -6.85 -0.70
N TRP A 312 4.84 -6.73 -1.06
CA TRP A 312 4.21 -5.42 -1.29
C TRP A 312 4.02 -4.68 0.04
N GLU A 313 3.38 -5.30 1.01
CA GLU A 313 3.07 -4.71 2.33
C GLU A 313 4.35 -4.33 3.09
N THR A 314 5.40 -5.15 2.95
CA THR A 314 6.73 -4.86 3.50
C THR A 314 7.56 -3.90 2.65
N SER A 315 6.99 -3.31 1.59
CA SER A 315 7.56 -2.23 0.79
C SER A 315 6.97 -0.84 1.03
N GLU A 316 5.87 -0.75 1.78
CA GLU A 316 5.11 0.51 1.90
C GLU A 316 5.85 1.63 2.66
N ALA A 317 6.93 1.35 3.40
CA ALA A 317 7.80 2.40 3.96
C ALA A 317 8.72 3.07 2.91
N PHE A 318 8.65 2.65 1.65
CA PHE A 318 9.47 3.18 0.56
C PHE A 318 8.71 3.33 -0.75
N LEU A 319 7.48 3.83 -0.64
CA LEU A 319 6.64 4.29 -1.74
C LEU A 319 7.13 5.63 -2.32
N PHE A 320 8.41 5.71 -2.69
CA PHE A 320 9.00 6.87 -3.34
C PHE A 320 9.71 6.47 -4.64
N GLY A 321 9.99 7.46 -5.47
CA GLY A 321 10.63 7.22 -6.76
C GLY A 321 9.70 6.48 -7.72
N PRO A 322 10.15 5.42 -8.43
CA PRO A 322 9.40 4.86 -9.56
C PRO A 322 7.97 4.44 -9.24
N VAL A 323 7.72 3.94 -8.02
CA VAL A 323 6.40 3.47 -7.61
C VAL A 323 5.38 4.61 -7.50
N ALA A 324 5.83 5.78 -7.01
CA ALA A 324 5.02 7.00 -6.90
C ALA A 324 4.97 7.78 -8.23
N ASP A 325 6.12 7.94 -8.90
CA ASP A 325 6.27 8.79 -10.08
C ASP A 325 5.44 8.34 -11.29
N LYS A 326 5.08 7.05 -11.34
CA LYS A 326 4.43 6.41 -12.50
C LYS A 326 3.00 5.93 -12.20
N GLY A 327 2.45 6.28 -11.03
CA GLY A 327 1.14 5.78 -10.58
C GLY A 327 1.11 4.27 -10.40
N LEU A 328 2.26 3.63 -10.17
CA LEU A 328 2.34 2.18 -9.98
C LEU A 328 1.74 1.76 -8.64
N ASP A 329 1.84 2.60 -7.62
CA ASP A 329 1.18 2.39 -6.33
C ASP A 329 -0.33 2.20 -6.48
N PRO A 330 -1.12 3.21 -6.90
CA PRO A 330 -2.55 3.02 -7.09
C PRO A 330 -2.91 2.04 -8.23
N ASN A 331 -2.03 1.80 -9.22
CA ASN A 331 -2.25 0.70 -10.19
C ASN A 331 -2.22 -0.68 -9.54
N MET A 332 -1.39 -0.86 -8.51
CA MET A 332 -1.18 -2.12 -7.82
C MET A 332 -2.05 -2.29 -6.59
N ASP A 333 -2.43 -1.22 -5.90
CA ASP A 333 -3.02 -1.33 -4.56
C ASP A 333 -4.10 -0.30 -4.20
N SER A 334 -4.83 0.23 -5.20
CA SER A 334 -5.94 1.14 -4.91
C SER A 334 -6.96 0.59 -3.91
N TRP A 335 -7.31 1.43 -2.96
CA TRP A 335 -8.41 1.24 -2.01
C TRP A 335 -9.09 2.59 -1.73
N PRO A 336 -10.43 2.70 -1.66
CA PRO A 336 -11.44 1.66 -1.93
C PRO A 336 -11.61 1.38 -3.43
N LEU A 337 -12.34 0.30 -3.75
CA LEU A 337 -12.62 -0.13 -5.13
C LEU A 337 -13.97 0.34 -5.65
N ASP A 338 -14.09 0.54 -6.97
CA ASP A 338 -15.39 0.62 -7.64
C ASP A 338 -16.00 -0.78 -7.80
N GLN A 339 -16.65 -1.26 -6.73
CA GLN A 339 -17.21 -2.61 -6.72
C GLN A 339 -18.34 -2.80 -7.76
N LYS A 340 -19.02 -1.71 -8.16
CA LYS A 340 -20.02 -1.76 -9.22
C LYS A 340 -19.35 -1.98 -10.57
N GLY A 341 -18.29 -1.23 -10.87
CA GLY A 341 -17.49 -1.41 -12.07
C GLY A 341 -16.88 -2.81 -12.17
N ILE A 342 -16.41 -3.39 -11.05
CA ILE A 342 -15.98 -4.79 -10.99
C ILE A 342 -17.09 -5.75 -11.46
N THR A 343 -18.31 -5.55 -10.96
CA THR A 343 -19.47 -6.38 -11.34
C THR A 343 -19.83 -6.20 -12.81
N ASP A 344 -19.72 -4.99 -13.34
CA ASP A 344 -19.98 -4.67 -14.75
C ASP A 344 -18.91 -5.25 -15.67
N ILE A 345 -17.63 -5.29 -15.27
CA ILE A 345 -16.54 -5.95 -16.01
C ILE A 345 -16.77 -7.47 -16.08
N ILE A 346 -17.17 -8.12 -14.99
CA ILE A 346 -17.46 -9.56 -14.99
C ILE A 346 -18.55 -9.91 -16.01
N LYS A 347 -19.57 -9.05 -16.16
CA LYS A 347 -20.67 -9.23 -17.12
C LYS A 347 -20.27 -8.90 -18.56
N SER A 348 -19.55 -7.79 -18.76
CA SER A 348 -19.27 -7.23 -20.08
C SER A 348 -18.01 -7.78 -20.73
N GLY A 349 -17.02 -8.20 -19.94
CA GLY A 349 -15.67 -8.52 -20.42
C GLY A 349 -14.90 -7.30 -20.95
N ASN A 350 -15.31 -6.07 -20.59
CA ASN A 350 -14.65 -4.84 -21.00
C ASN A 350 -13.35 -4.62 -20.22
N PHE A 351 -12.29 -5.32 -20.60
CA PHE A 351 -10.99 -5.20 -19.92
C PHE A 351 -10.19 -3.95 -20.28
N ASP A 352 -10.65 -3.15 -21.25
CA ASP A 352 -10.01 -1.88 -21.57
C ASP A 352 -10.17 -0.87 -20.42
N ALA A 353 -11.22 -1.01 -19.61
CA ALA A 353 -11.48 -0.18 -18.44
C ALA A 353 -10.43 -0.28 -17.32
N LEU A 354 -9.54 -1.28 -17.36
CA LEU A 354 -8.45 -1.43 -16.39
C LEU A 354 -7.20 -0.61 -16.78
N ASN A 355 -7.19 -0.01 -17.97
CA ASN A 355 -6.01 0.65 -18.52
C ASN A 355 -6.24 2.16 -18.63
N TRP A 356 -5.17 2.91 -18.46
CA TRP A 356 -5.08 4.34 -18.75
C TRP A 356 -3.79 4.60 -19.54
N SER A 357 -3.69 5.77 -20.15
CA SER A 357 -2.54 6.13 -20.98
C SER A 357 -2.18 7.61 -20.83
N GLY A 358 -0.91 7.94 -20.85
CA GLY A 358 -0.43 9.31 -20.69
C GLY A 358 0.59 9.39 -19.56
N GLU A 359 0.94 10.62 -19.16
CA GLU A 359 1.68 10.84 -17.93
C GLU A 359 0.75 10.63 -16.73
N TYR A 360 1.31 10.14 -15.62
CA TYR A 360 0.56 10.02 -14.38
C TYR A 360 0.21 11.43 -13.87
N GLU A 361 -1.07 11.66 -13.60
CA GLU A 361 -1.57 12.88 -12.97
C GLU A 361 -2.32 12.47 -11.71
N GLU A 362 -1.82 12.90 -10.55
CA GLU A 362 -2.52 12.78 -9.28
C GLU A 362 -3.62 13.85 -9.21
N GLU A 363 -4.78 13.52 -8.65
CA GLU A 363 -5.81 14.54 -8.40
C GLU A 363 -5.28 15.59 -7.40
N ALA A 364 -5.52 16.88 -7.68
CA ALA A 364 -5.09 17.93 -6.76
C ALA A 364 -5.93 17.89 -5.48
N GLU A 365 -5.29 17.77 -4.31
CA GLU A 365 -5.93 17.77 -2.98
C GLU A 365 -6.87 18.98 -2.76
N GLU A 366 -6.65 20.09 -3.48
CA GLU A 366 -7.54 21.25 -3.49
C GLU A 366 -7.68 21.82 -4.92
N GLY A 367 -8.56 21.23 -5.74
CA GLY A 367 -8.94 21.79 -7.03
C GLY A 367 -9.86 20.86 -7.83
N PRO A 368 -10.51 21.33 -8.91
CA PRO A 368 -11.21 20.42 -9.81
C PRO A 368 -10.19 19.48 -10.45
N SER A 369 -10.38 18.17 -10.26
CA SER A 369 -9.58 17.15 -10.93
C SER A 369 -9.66 17.31 -12.45
N SER A 370 -8.56 17.02 -13.14
CA SER A 370 -8.60 16.92 -14.60
C SER A 370 -9.38 15.66 -14.98
N GLN A 371 -10.06 15.67 -16.13
CA GLN A 371 -10.71 14.45 -16.65
C GLN A 371 -9.71 13.29 -16.76
N HIS A 372 -8.46 13.59 -17.09
CA HIS A 372 -7.39 12.60 -17.20
C HIS A 372 -7.05 11.96 -15.85
N ALA A 373 -6.91 12.75 -14.79
CA ALA A 373 -6.69 12.23 -13.43
C ALA A 373 -7.88 11.36 -12.95
N THR A 374 -9.12 11.78 -13.24
CA THR A 374 -10.30 10.97 -12.93
C THR A 374 -10.36 9.68 -13.77
N ASP A 375 -9.95 9.70 -15.03
CA ASP A 375 -9.88 8.50 -15.87
C ASP A 375 -8.82 7.50 -15.33
N ILE A 376 -7.68 8.01 -14.85
CA ILE A 376 -6.66 7.22 -14.17
C ILE A 376 -7.23 6.56 -12.90
N ALA A 377 -7.83 7.36 -12.01
CA ALA A 377 -8.39 6.88 -10.75
C ALA A 377 -9.49 5.81 -10.96
N ASN A 378 -10.35 6.01 -11.97
CA ASN A 378 -11.38 5.04 -12.35
C ASN A 378 -10.75 3.71 -12.76
N ALA A 379 -9.73 3.71 -13.62
CA ALA A 379 -9.04 2.50 -14.04
C ALA A 379 -8.31 1.79 -12.88
N GLN A 380 -7.68 2.57 -12.00
CA GLN A 380 -6.94 2.10 -10.83
C GLN A 380 -7.85 1.41 -9.80
N SER A 381 -9.05 1.95 -9.57
CA SER A 381 -10.06 1.35 -8.67
C SER A 381 -10.66 0.01 -9.15
N LEU A 382 -10.30 -0.44 -10.36
CA LEU A 382 -10.79 -1.67 -11.01
C LEU A 382 -9.68 -2.71 -11.25
N ARG A 383 -8.48 -2.51 -10.67
CA ARG A 383 -7.33 -3.40 -10.80
C ARG A 383 -6.60 -3.56 -9.45
N GLY A 384 -5.38 -4.07 -9.48
CA GLY A 384 -4.55 -4.22 -8.29
C GLY A 384 -4.91 -5.40 -7.38
N PHE A 385 -4.19 -5.51 -6.26
CA PHE A 385 -4.28 -6.58 -5.30
C PHE A 385 -5.68 -6.70 -4.71
N HIS A 386 -6.31 -5.60 -4.30
CA HIS A 386 -7.63 -5.64 -3.67
C HIS A 386 -8.76 -6.02 -4.65
N THR A 387 -8.65 -5.68 -5.93
CA THR A 387 -9.60 -6.22 -6.94
C THR A 387 -9.45 -7.74 -7.05
N LEU A 388 -8.20 -8.23 -7.08
CA LEU A 388 -7.97 -9.67 -7.13
C LEU A 388 -8.36 -10.37 -5.82
N GLU A 389 -8.21 -9.68 -4.68
CA GLU A 389 -8.69 -10.11 -3.36
C GLU A 389 -10.22 -10.28 -3.37
N PHE A 390 -10.95 -9.27 -3.85
CA PHE A 390 -12.40 -9.32 -4.01
C PHE A 390 -12.84 -10.54 -4.84
N LEU A 391 -12.11 -10.84 -5.93
CA LEU A 391 -12.39 -11.95 -6.83
C LEU A 391 -12.01 -13.32 -6.26
N ILE A 392 -11.10 -13.39 -5.28
CA ILE A 392 -10.60 -14.65 -4.68
C ILE A 392 -11.29 -14.96 -3.34
N PHE A 393 -11.58 -13.94 -2.54
CA PHE A 393 -12.05 -14.09 -1.17
C PHE A 393 -13.48 -13.55 -0.96
N LYS A 394 -14.16 -14.12 0.02
CA LYS A 394 -15.41 -13.61 0.59
C LYS A 394 -15.44 -13.98 2.08
N ASP A 395 -15.71 -13.00 2.93
CA ASP A 395 -15.84 -13.17 4.38
C ASP A 395 -14.68 -13.95 5.02
N GLY A 396 -13.43 -13.59 4.68
CA GLY A 396 -12.21 -14.16 5.25
C GLY A 396 -11.84 -15.54 4.72
N LYS A 397 -12.50 -16.01 3.66
CA LYS A 397 -12.26 -17.34 3.08
C LYS A 397 -12.12 -17.26 1.58
N ALA A 398 -11.31 -18.16 1.03
CA ALA A 398 -11.32 -18.41 -0.41
C ALA A 398 -12.75 -18.74 -0.86
N ARG A 399 -13.19 -18.12 -1.96
CA ARG A 399 -14.50 -18.39 -2.58
C ARG A 399 -14.61 -19.84 -3.00
N THR A 400 -15.85 -20.28 -3.20
CA THR A 400 -16.16 -21.64 -3.67
C THR A 400 -16.77 -21.59 -5.07
N VAL A 401 -16.54 -22.65 -5.84
CA VAL A 401 -17.33 -22.91 -7.05
C VAL A 401 -18.68 -23.48 -6.60
N ASN A 402 -19.77 -22.87 -7.06
CA ASN A 402 -21.15 -23.28 -6.74
C ASN A 402 -21.80 -24.03 -7.90
#